data_AF-A0A257RUY2-F1
#
_entry.id   AF-A0A257RUY2-F1
#
_cell.length_a   1.000
_cell.length_b   1.000
_cell.length_c   1.000
_cell.angle_alpha   90.00
_cell.angle_beta   90.00
_cell.angle_gamma   90.00
#
_symmetry.space_group_name_H-M   'P 1'
#
loop_
_entity.id
_entity.type
_entity.pdbx_description
1 polymer ?
#
loop_
_entity_poly.entity_id
_entity_poly.type
_entity_poly.pdbx_seq_one_letter_code
_entity_poly.pdbx_strand_id
1 'polypeptide(L)'
;RLNPDGTFVDSLVLCRMQGDVPLTPPDRIDYMDVAPEQLVSIAAALIPFLEHDDANRALMGSNMQRQAVPLLNPRTPLVGTGLEEKVAVDSGAVVIAKRAGVVTRVTADEIIVDAGSGDRRKPDDDRPLARLTQHDRYRIKKYWRTNQDTAINQRPLVKLGQKVKVGDVLADGAGTEMGQLALGSNVTVAFMPYYGHNFEDAIVLSERVVKDDVYSSIHISELELHVRDTKRGQEEITREIPNVAEEALTDLDERGIVRIGAHVKPGDILVGKITPKGETELSPEEKLLTAIFGEKAKDVKDSSLKVPPGMEGVVIDVKIFSRIEDQVVEKDRGERIGDVRRLEAEEKLRVNEVRDVELIELLDGQTVALALKSGTV
;
A
#
# COMPACT_ATOMS: atom_id res chain seq x y z
N ARG A 1 32.72 -5.65 -32.85
CA ARG A 1 31.48 -6.43 -33.15
C ARG A 1 31.81 -7.93 -33.16
N LEU A 2 30.83 -8.83 -33.08
CA LEU A 2 31.06 -10.29 -33.13
C LEU A 2 30.46 -10.91 -34.41
N ASN A 3 31.12 -11.94 -34.93
CA ASN A 3 30.60 -12.82 -35.98
C ASN A 3 29.59 -13.82 -35.39
N PRO A 4 28.75 -14.47 -36.22
CA PRO A 4 27.85 -15.54 -35.77
C PRO A 4 28.57 -16.67 -35.01
N ASP A 5 29.84 -16.91 -35.34
CA ASP A 5 30.68 -17.94 -34.71
C ASP A 5 31.28 -17.49 -33.35
N GLY A 6 30.90 -16.31 -32.86
CA GLY A 6 31.38 -15.76 -31.59
C GLY A 6 32.77 -15.12 -31.64
N THR A 7 33.42 -15.05 -32.80
CA THR A 7 34.72 -14.41 -33.00
C THR A 7 34.59 -12.89 -33.18
N PHE A 8 35.63 -12.13 -32.81
CA PHE A 8 35.67 -10.69 -33.04
C PHE A 8 35.79 -10.36 -34.53
N VAL A 9 34.98 -9.40 -34.99
CA VAL A 9 34.99 -8.90 -36.38
C VAL A 9 36.24 -8.06 -36.66
N ASP A 10 36.65 -7.28 -35.67
CA ASP A 10 37.73 -6.30 -35.77
C ASP A 10 39.06 -6.94 -35.36
N SER A 11 40.14 -6.63 -36.09
CA SER A 11 41.49 -7.16 -35.80
C SER A 11 42.12 -6.56 -34.54
N LEU A 12 41.63 -5.40 -34.11
CA LEU A 12 41.99 -4.74 -32.86
C LEU A 12 40.71 -4.33 -32.14
N VAL A 13 40.59 -4.73 -30.89
CA VAL A 13 39.40 -4.47 -30.06
C VAL A 13 39.79 -3.58 -28.88
N LEU A 14 38.97 -2.57 -28.59
CA LEU A 14 39.15 -1.71 -27.43
C LEU A 14 38.86 -2.52 -26.16
N CYS A 15 39.87 -2.66 -25.31
CA CYS A 15 39.79 -3.45 -24.08
C CYS A 15 40.19 -2.58 -22.89
N ARG A 16 39.89 -3.03 -21.67
CA ARG A 16 40.35 -2.40 -20.42
C ARG A 16 41.40 -3.28 -19.77
N MET A 17 42.59 -2.73 -19.51
CA MET A 17 43.68 -3.44 -18.84
C MET A 17 44.33 -2.53 -17.80
N GLN A 18 44.28 -2.92 -16.51
CA GLN A 18 44.91 -2.19 -15.40
C GLN A 18 44.60 -0.68 -15.33
N GLY A 19 43.39 -0.27 -15.76
CA GLY A 19 42.93 1.13 -15.76
C GLY A 19 43.15 1.86 -17.09
N ASP A 20 43.97 1.31 -17.98
CA ASP A 20 44.14 1.81 -19.34
C ASP A 20 43.13 1.19 -20.31
N VAL A 21 42.93 1.86 -21.45
CA VAL A 21 42.05 1.42 -22.55
C VAL A 21 42.86 1.14 -23.83
N PRO A 22 43.69 0.08 -23.87
CA PRO A 22 44.46 -0.27 -25.06
C PRO A 22 43.61 -0.95 -26.14
N LEU A 23 44.07 -0.82 -27.39
CA LEU A 23 43.61 -1.64 -28.53
C LEU A 23 44.44 -2.93 -28.58
N THR A 24 43.79 -4.07 -28.43
CA THR A 24 44.46 -5.37 -28.32
C THR A 24 43.92 -6.38 -29.35
N PRO A 25 44.74 -7.28 -29.91
CA PRO A 25 44.27 -8.36 -30.75
C PRO A 25 43.34 -9.33 -30.00
N PRO A 26 42.34 -9.94 -30.67
CA PRO A 26 41.40 -10.89 -30.09
C PRO A 26 42.02 -12.02 -29.24
N ASP A 27 43.18 -12.54 -29.64
CA ASP A 27 43.85 -13.67 -28.98
C ASP A 27 44.35 -13.37 -27.56
N ARG A 28 44.41 -12.09 -27.17
CA ARG A 28 44.86 -11.64 -25.85
C ARG A 28 43.71 -11.15 -24.96
N ILE A 29 42.46 -11.39 -25.38
CA ILE A 29 41.27 -10.98 -24.63
C ILE A 29 40.78 -12.18 -23.83
N ASP A 30 40.91 -12.12 -22.50
CA ASP A 30 40.49 -13.20 -21.62
C ASP A 30 38.98 -13.15 -21.29
N TYR A 31 38.41 -11.95 -21.21
CA TYR A 31 37.03 -11.72 -20.76
C TYR A 31 36.31 -10.67 -21.60
N MET A 32 34.98 -10.74 -21.60
CA MET A 32 34.09 -9.77 -22.23
C MET A 32 32.96 -9.42 -21.27
N ASP A 33 32.55 -8.15 -21.30
CA ASP A 33 31.40 -7.65 -20.56
C ASP A 33 30.11 -8.40 -20.94
N VAL A 34 29.30 -8.77 -19.95
CA VAL A 34 28.09 -9.59 -20.16
C VAL A 34 26.97 -8.77 -20.80
N ALA A 35 26.78 -7.54 -20.32
CA ALA A 35 25.79 -6.60 -20.84
C ALA A 35 26.31 -5.16 -20.75
N PRO A 36 25.96 -4.27 -21.69
CA PRO A 36 26.35 -2.85 -21.65
C PRO A 36 25.89 -2.12 -20.38
N GLU A 37 24.72 -2.50 -19.86
CA GLU A 37 24.07 -1.88 -18.70
C GLU A 37 24.73 -2.25 -17.36
N GLN A 38 25.64 -3.24 -17.32
CA GLN A 38 26.23 -3.71 -16.06
C GLN A 38 27.08 -2.64 -15.33
N LEU A 39 27.46 -1.57 -16.04
CA LEU A 39 28.25 -0.46 -15.49
C LEU A 39 27.42 0.53 -14.68
N VAL A 40 26.10 0.55 -14.86
CA VAL A 40 25.21 1.56 -14.28
C VAL A 40 24.30 0.93 -13.23
N SER A 41 23.86 1.77 -12.27
CA SER A 41 22.87 1.35 -11.26
C SER A 41 21.50 1.18 -11.90
N ILE A 42 20.60 0.43 -11.25
CA ILE A 42 19.22 0.21 -11.73
C ILE A 42 18.48 1.53 -12.01
N ALA A 43 18.65 2.55 -11.15
CA ALA A 43 18.01 3.85 -11.35
C ALA A 43 18.53 4.57 -12.61
N ALA A 44 19.84 4.54 -12.84
CA ALA A 44 20.43 5.11 -14.05
C ALA A 44 20.05 4.29 -15.30
N ALA A 45 19.98 2.97 -15.18
CA ALA A 45 19.61 2.06 -16.26
C ALA A 45 18.14 2.22 -16.70
N LEU A 46 17.28 2.85 -15.89
CA LEU A 46 15.89 3.19 -16.25
C LEU A 46 15.78 4.49 -17.07
N ILE A 47 16.86 5.25 -17.24
CA ILE A 47 16.86 6.49 -18.03
C ILE A 47 17.05 6.11 -19.52
N PRO A 48 16.05 6.34 -20.39
CA PRO A 48 16.22 6.13 -21.82
C PRO A 48 17.20 7.17 -22.38
N PHE A 49 17.99 6.79 -23.39
CA PHE A 49 18.97 7.67 -24.04
C PHE A 49 20.07 8.21 -23.11
N LEU A 50 20.42 7.45 -22.06
CA LEU A 50 21.47 7.81 -21.10
C LEU A 50 22.82 8.14 -21.77
N GLU A 51 23.12 7.51 -22.91
CA GLU A 51 24.31 7.74 -23.72
C GLU A 51 24.38 9.15 -24.34
N HIS A 52 23.25 9.86 -24.39
CA HIS A 52 23.13 11.22 -24.91
C HIS A 52 23.09 12.29 -23.82
N ASP A 53 22.99 11.87 -22.55
CA ASP A 53 22.94 12.78 -21.41
C ASP A 53 24.33 13.00 -20.79
N ASP A 54 24.55 14.20 -20.25
CA ASP A 54 25.73 14.46 -19.45
C ASP A 54 25.64 13.76 -18.08
N ALA A 55 26.78 13.36 -17.54
CA ALA A 55 26.84 12.55 -16.32
C ALA A 55 26.20 13.25 -15.09
N ASN A 56 26.27 14.58 -15.01
CA ASN A 56 25.69 15.33 -13.90
C ASN A 56 24.16 15.34 -13.99
N ARG A 57 23.59 15.51 -15.19
CA ARG A 57 22.14 15.40 -15.41
C ARG A 57 21.64 13.98 -15.19
N ALA A 58 22.37 12.96 -15.65
CA ALA A 58 22.03 11.57 -15.38
C ALA A 58 21.97 11.26 -13.87
N LEU A 59 22.94 11.80 -13.10
CA LEU A 59 22.95 11.68 -11.64
C LEU A 59 21.73 12.36 -11.01
N MET A 60 21.40 13.58 -11.44
CA MET A 60 20.23 14.30 -10.96
C MET A 60 18.94 13.56 -11.30
N GLY A 61 18.78 13.09 -12.54
CA GLY A 61 17.63 12.31 -12.99
C GLY A 61 17.43 11.05 -12.17
N SER A 62 18.50 10.28 -11.94
CA SER A 62 18.46 9.06 -11.12
C SER A 62 18.04 9.34 -9.67
N ASN A 63 18.44 10.48 -9.10
CA ASN A 63 18.06 10.89 -7.75
C ASN A 63 16.62 11.40 -7.68
N MET A 64 16.19 12.19 -8.66
CA MET A 64 14.83 12.72 -8.76
C MET A 64 13.81 11.61 -8.94
N GLN A 65 14.11 10.58 -9.75
CA GLN A 65 13.24 9.42 -9.92
C GLN A 65 12.90 8.72 -8.59
N ARG A 66 13.85 8.63 -7.66
CA ARG A 66 13.62 8.00 -6.33
C ARG A 66 12.69 8.80 -5.42
N GLN A 67 12.47 10.08 -5.73
CA GLN A 67 11.61 10.98 -4.97
C GLN A 67 10.20 11.08 -5.56
N ALA A 68 9.95 10.41 -6.70
CA ALA A 68 8.63 10.39 -7.32
C ALA A 68 7.58 9.78 -6.39
N VAL A 69 6.52 10.53 -6.14
CA VAL A 69 5.39 10.09 -5.31
C VAL A 69 4.43 9.25 -6.18
N PRO A 70 3.93 8.11 -5.70
CA PRO A 70 2.94 7.33 -6.42
C PRO A 70 1.68 8.13 -6.74
N LEU A 71 1.32 8.16 -8.02
CA LEU A 71 0.11 8.82 -8.50
C LEU A 71 -1.13 7.96 -8.27
N LEU A 72 -2.31 8.58 -8.29
CA LEU A 72 -3.60 7.89 -8.24
C LEU A 72 -3.77 6.95 -9.44
N ASN A 73 -3.43 7.47 -10.63
CA ASN A 73 -3.51 6.77 -11.91
C ASN A 73 -2.15 6.88 -12.64
N PRO A 74 -1.13 6.12 -12.20
CA PRO A 74 0.16 6.11 -12.88
C PRO A 74 0.00 5.56 -14.30
N ARG A 75 0.83 6.05 -15.23
CA ARG A 75 0.88 5.52 -16.60
C ARG A 75 2.24 4.93 -16.93
N THR A 76 2.25 3.76 -17.53
CA THR A 76 3.43 3.09 -18.07
C THR A 76 4.17 4.04 -19.02
N PRO A 77 5.50 4.18 -18.89
CA PRO A 77 6.26 5.07 -19.76
C PRO A 77 6.15 4.63 -21.23
N LEU A 78 5.83 5.56 -22.13
CA LEU A 78 5.79 5.27 -23.57
C LEU A 78 7.19 5.00 -24.15
N VAL A 79 8.22 5.57 -23.52
CA VAL A 79 9.63 5.36 -23.85
C VAL A 79 10.29 4.80 -22.60
N GLY A 80 10.66 3.53 -22.65
CA GLY A 80 11.30 2.81 -21.56
C GLY A 80 12.53 2.04 -22.04
N THR A 81 13.17 1.35 -21.10
CA THR A 81 14.43 0.61 -21.27
C THR A 81 14.23 -0.90 -21.31
N GLY A 82 13.07 -1.39 -20.85
CA GLY A 82 12.75 -2.80 -20.68
C GLY A 82 13.04 -3.33 -19.28
N LEU A 83 13.69 -2.54 -18.42
CA LEU A 83 13.94 -2.89 -17.02
C LEU A 83 12.72 -2.64 -16.11
N GLU A 84 11.71 -1.90 -16.57
CA GLU A 84 10.57 -1.46 -15.78
C GLU A 84 9.77 -2.64 -15.21
N GLU A 85 9.57 -3.70 -16.00
CA GLU A 85 8.89 -4.93 -15.56
C GLU A 85 9.70 -5.65 -14.48
N LYS A 86 11.01 -5.81 -14.72
CA LYS A 86 11.90 -6.51 -13.78
C LYS A 86 12.00 -5.77 -12.45
N VAL A 87 12.11 -4.45 -12.47
CA VAL A 87 12.14 -3.63 -11.26
C VAL A 87 10.82 -3.72 -10.49
N ALA A 88 9.67 -3.68 -11.18
CA ALA A 88 8.37 -3.80 -10.53
C ALA A 88 8.22 -5.16 -9.83
N VAL A 89 8.58 -6.26 -10.52
CA VAL A 89 8.53 -7.64 -10.01
C VAL A 89 9.49 -7.84 -8.83
N ASP A 90 10.77 -7.47 -8.99
CA ASP A 90 11.81 -7.70 -7.98
C ASP A 90 11.64 -6.81 -6.73
N SER A 91 10.96 -5.66 -6.86
CA SER A 91 10.68 -4.76 -5.72
C SER A 91 9.65 -5.31 -4.73
N GLY A 92 8.83 -6.29 -5.14
CA GLY A 92 7.71 -6.79 -4.33
C GLY A 92 6.54 -5.81 -4.21
N ALA A 93 6.50 -4.74 -5.01
CA ALA A 93 5.36 -3.81 -5.06
C ALA A 93 4.11 -4.48 -5.68
N VAL A 94 4.32 -5.31 -6.70
CA VAL A 94 3.28 -6.08 -7.39
C VAL A 94 3.02 -7.43 -6.73
N VAL A 95 1.82 -7.97 -6.93
CA VAL A 95 1.46 -9.32 -6.45
C VAL A 95 1.71 -10.32 -7.56
N ILE A 96 2.54 -11.33 -7.29
CA ILE A 96 3.00 -12.31 -8.29
C ILE A 96 2.36 -13.68 -8.03
N ALA A 97 1.99 -14.39 -9.10
CA ALA A 97 1.53 -15.76 -9.04
C ALA A 97 2.66 -16.72 -8.66
N LYS A 98 2.52 -17.41 -7.52
CA LYS A 98 3.46 -18.43 -7.05
C LYS A 98 3.38 -19.72 -7.85
N ARG A 99 2.16 -20.08 -8.28
CA ARG A 99 1.86 -21.29 -9.06
C ARG A 99 1.06 -20.94 -10.29
N ALA A 100 1.27 -21.70 -11.37
CA ALA A 100 0.43 -21.60 -12.55
C ALA A 100 -0.97 -22.13 -12.26
N GLY A 101 -1.99 -21.51 -12.83
CA GLY A 101 -3.37 -21.85 -12.51
C GLY A 101 -4.41 -21.04 -13.29
N VAL A 102 -5.68 -21.19 -12.88
CA VAL A 102 -6.81 -20.41 -13.40
C VAL A 102 -7.35 -19.53 -12.29
N VAL A 103 -7.54 -18.25 -12.58
CA VAL A 103 -8.14 -17.31 -11.63
C VAL A 103 -9.61 -17.65 -11.41
N THR A 104 -10.00 -18.04 -10.20
CA THR A 104 -11.37 -18.43 -9.86
C THR A 104 -12.19 -17.28 -9.27
N ARG A 105 -11.54 -16.39 -8.52
CA ARG A 105 -12.19 -15.23 -7.90
C ARG A 105 -11.26 -14.02 -7.95
N VAL A 106 -11.82 -12.86 -8.34
CA VAL A 106 -11.14 -11.57 -8.31
C VAL A 106 -12.06 -10.57 -7.62
N THR A 107 -11.62 -10.05 -6.49
CA THR A 107 -12.25 -8.91 -5.81
C THR A 107 -11.19 -7.83 -5.58
N ALA A 108 -11.62 -6.65 -5.09
CA ALA A 108 -10.67 -5.61 -4.73
C ALA A 108 -9.70 -6.08 -3.63
N ASP A 109 -10.17 -6.91 -2.68
CA ASP A 109 -9.44 -7.28 -1.48
C ASP A 109 -8.68 -8.61 -1.60
N GLU A 110 -9.12 -9.50 -2.48
CA GLU A 110 -8.48 -10.81 -2.67
C GLU A 110 -8.54 -11.31 -4.12
N ILE A 111 -7.51 -12.09 -4.48
CA ILE A 111 -7.45 -12.85 -5.73
C ILE A 111 -7.25 -14.32 -5.35
N ILE A 112 -8.07 -15.21 -5.90
CA ILE A 112 -7.95 -16.66 -5.71
C ILE A 112 -7.58 -17.29 -7.05
N VAL A 113 -6.47 -18.01 -7.06
CA VAL A 113 -5.98 -18.78 -8.20
C VAL A 113 -6.11 -20.26 -7.87
N ASP A 114 -6.85 -21.00 -8.68
CA ASP A 114 -6.81 -22.46 -8.68
C ASP A 114 -5.55 -22.91 -9.43
N ALA A 115 -4.53 -23.30 -8.65
CA ALA A 115 -3.28 -23.82 -9.17
C ALA A 115 -3.42 -25.26 -9.73
N GLY A 116 -4.66 -25.77 -9.79
CA GLY A 116 -4.96 -27.17 -10.02
C GLY A 116 -4.42 -28.04 -8.89
N SER A 117 -4.57 -29.34 -9.06
CA SER A 117 -3.85 -30.33 -8.25
C SER A 117 -2.36 -30.31 -8.64
N GLY A 118 -1.63 -29.26 -8.24
CA GLY A 118 -0.21 -29.09 -8.56
C GLY A 118 0.62 -30.29 -8.09
N ASP A 119 1.23 -30.98 -9.05
CA ASP A 119 2.28 -31.99 -8.92
C ASP A 119 1.96 -33.28 -8.12
N ARG A 120 1.03 -34.09 -8.65
CA ARG A 120 0.92 -35.55 -8.35
C ARG A 120 2.14 -36.35 -8.87
N ARG A 121 3.38 -35.89 -8.68
CA ARG A 121 4.59 -36.65 -9.07
C ARG A 121 5.11 -37.61 -8.02
N LYS A 122 4.48 -37.68 -6.84
CA LYS A 122 4.71 -38.79 -5.90
C LYS A 122 3.37 -39.40 -5.48
N PRO A 123 3.06 -40.63 -5.93
CA PRO A 123 1.91 -41.42 -5.49
C PRO A 123 1.99 -41.90 -4.03
N ASP A 124 2.73 -41.19 -3.17
CA ASP A 124 3.21 -41.70 -1.88
C ASP A 124 3.10 -40.66 -0.74
N ASP A 125 2.42 -39.53 -0.97
CA ASP A 125 2.15 -38.55 0.08
C ASP A 125 0.71 -38.74 0.58
N ASP A 126 0.57 -39.64 1.55
CA ASP A 126 -0.64 -40.00 2.30
C ASP A 126 -1.09 -38.84 3.23
N ARG A 127 -1.04 -37.60 2.73
CA ARG A 127 -1.39 -36.40 3.49
C ARG A 127 -2.89 -36.13 3.36
N PRO A 128 -3.67 -36.22 4.46
CA PRO A 128 -5.07 -35.83 4.43
C PRO A 128 -5.19 -34.34 4.05
N LEU A 129 -6.23 -33.99 3.27
CA LEU A 129 -6.56 -32.62 2.81
C LEU A 129 -5.64 -32.05 1.72
N ALA A 130 -5.07 -32.89 0.84
CA ALA A 130 -4.19 -32.42 -0.24
C ALA A 130 -4.85 -31.37 -1.15
N ARG A 131 -6.17 -31.44 -1.34
CA ARG A 131 -6.97 -30.46 -2.11
C ARG A 131 -7.08 -29.07 -1.48
N LEU A 132 -6.80 -28.89 -0.19
CA LEU A 132 -6.78 -27.53 0.41
C LEU A 132 -5.68 -26.65 -0.20
N THR A 133 -4.61 -27.29 -0.66
CA THR A 133 -3.51 -26.64 -1.37
C THR A 133 -3.84 -26.37 -2.84
N GLN A 134 -5.04 -26.64 -3.32
CA GLN A 134 -5.42 -26.37 -4.71
C GLN A 134 -5.59 -24.87 -5.00
N HIS A 135 -6.07 -24.09 -4.03
CA HIS A 135 -6.34 -22.66 -4.20
C HIS A 135 -5.29 -21.79 -3.50
N ASP A 136 -4.59 -20.96 -4.26
CA ASP A 136 -3.75 -19.89 -3.75
C ASP A 136 -4.57 -18.62 -3.55
N ARG A 137 -4.62 -18.13 -2.31
CA ARG A 137 -5.26 -16.86 -1.96
C ARG A 137 -4.21 -15.76 -1.80
N TYR A 138 -4.39 -14.68 -2.54
CA TYR A 138 -3.56 -13.48 -2.50
C TYR A 138 -4.38 -12.33 -1.93
N ARG A 139 -4.01 -11.83 -0.74
CA ARG A 139 -4.64 -10.65 -0.15
C ARG A 139 -4.03 -9.38 -0.72
N ILE A 140 -4.88 -8.45 -1.14
CA ILE A 140 -4.51 -7.19 -1.76
C ILE A 140 -4.43 -6.11 -0.69
N LYS A 141 -3.33 -5.34 -0.67
CA LYS A 141 -3.17 -4.21 0.26
C LYS A 141 -3.93 -2.99 -0.27
N LYS A 142 -4.90 -2.49 0.50
CA LYS A 142 -5.71 -1.31 0.15
C LYS A 142 -5.42 -0.13 1.07
N TYR A 143 -5.01 1.00 0.49
CA TYR A 143 -4.76 2.26 1.20
C TYR A 143 -3.88 2.12 2.45
N TRP A 144 -2.77 1.41 2.33
CA TRP A 144 -1.79 1.28 3.41
C TRP A 144 -0.88 2.49 3.47
N ARG A 145 -0.66 3.05 4.66
CA ARG A 145 0.30 4.14 4.88
C ARG A 145 1.74 3.65 4.67
N THR A 146 2.54 4.48 4.00
CA THR A 146 4.00 4.34 3.91
C THR A 146 4.72 5.23 4.92
N ASN A 147 6.02 5.03 5.07
CA ASN A 147 6.85 5.86 5.97
C ASN A 147 6.92 7.34 5.54
N GLN A 148 6.69 7.64 4.26
CA GLN A 148 6.68 8.99 3.70
C GLN A 148 5.25 9.55 3.56
N ASP A 149 4.28 9.00 4.31
CA ASP A 149 2.87 9.43 4.30
C ASP A 149 2.19 9.35 2.93
N THR A 150 2.70 8.53 2.01
CA THR A 150 2.05 8.16 0.75
C THR A 150 1.21 6.88 0.93
N ALA A 151 0.34 6.58 -0.03
CA ALA A 151 -0.51 5.40 -0.01
C ALA A 151 0.02 4.23 -0.88
N ILE A 152 0.13 3.04 -0.28
CA ILE A 152 0.20 1.78 -1.01
C ILE A 152 -1.22 1.31 -1.30
N ASN A 153 -1.57 1.27 -2.58
CA ASN A 153 -2.83 0.72 -3.05
C ASN A 153 -2.56 -0.29 -4.16
N GLN A 154 -2.86 -1.55 -3.89
CA GLN A 154 -2.75 -2.61 -4.88
C GLN A 154 -4.08 -2.79 -5.64
N ARG A 155 -4.00 -3.01 -6.95
CA ARG A 155 -5.14 -3.08 -7.86
C ARG A 155 -5.08 -4.39 -8.66
N PRO A 156 -6.08 -5.27 -8.57
CA PRO A 156 -6.13 -6.48 -9.38
C PRO A 156 -6.03 -6.17 -10.87
N LEU A 157 -5.12 -6.86 -11.55
CA LEU A 157 -4.89 -6.74 -12.99
C LEU A 157 -5.60 -7.86 -13.77
N VAL A 158 -5.65 -9.06 -13.17
CA VAL A 158 -6.20 -10.26 -13.79
C VAL A 158 -7.73 -10.30 -13.79
N LYS A 159 -8.28 -11.05 -14.75
CA LYS A 159 -9.73 -11.27 -14.89
C LYS A 159 -10.14 -12.67 -14.43
N LEU A 160 -11.39 -12.83 -14.04
CA LEU A 160 -11.96 -14.14 -13.70
C LEU A 160 -11.87 -15.10 -14.91
N GLY A 161 -11.39 -16.32 -14.66
CA GLY A 161 -11.16 -17.34 -15.69
C GLY A 161 -9.84 -17.21 -16.45
N GLN A 162 -9.02 -16.19 -16.18
CA GLN A 162 -7.72 -16.02 -16.82
C GLN A 162 -6.74 -17.11 -16.38
N LYS A 163 -6.00 -17.68 -17.33
CA LYS A 163 -4.88 -18.59 -17.05
C LYS A 163 -3.63 -17.77 -16.75
N VAL A 164 -2.97 -18.09 -15.64
CA VAL A 164 -1.75 -17.42 -15.17
C VAL A 164 -0.62 -18.45 -15.05
N LYS A 165 0.61 -18.03 -15.30
CA LYS A 165 1.82 -18.82 -15.12
C LYS A 165 2.52 -18.42 -13.83
N VAL A 166 3.49 -19.24 -13.42
CA VAL A 166 4.41 -18.87 -12.34
C VAL A 166 5.16 -17.60 -12.75
N GLY A 167 5.15 -16.59 -11.89
CA GLY A 167 5.81 -15.32 -12.15
C GLY A 167 4.92 -14.24 -12.78
N ASP A 168 3.71 -14.57 -13.22
CA ASP A 168 2.80 -13.57 -13.80
C ASP A 168 2.29 -12.59 -12.72
N VAL A 169 2.14 -11.32 -13.09
CA VAL A 169 1.61 -10.27 -12.21
C VAL A 169 0.09 -10.39 -12.10
N LEU A 170 -0.39 -10.60 -10.87
CA LEU A 170 -1.81 -10.70 -10.53
C LEU A 170 -2.43 -9.34 -10.19
N ALA A 171 -1.67 -8.46 -9.54
CA ALA A 171 -2.11 -7.14 -9.14
C ALA A 171 -0.96 -6.13 -9.18
N ASP A 172 -1.25 -4.94 -9.68
CA ASP A 172 -0.35 -3.79 -9.62
C ASP A 172 -0.29 -3.23 -8.20
N GLY A 173 0.83 -2.61 -7.85
CA GLY A 173 1.02 -1.84 -6.63
C GLY A 173 1.05 -0.32 -6.84
N ALA A 174 1.66 0.37 -5.88
CA ALA A 174 1.89 1.80 -5.97
C ALA A 174 3.00 2.11 -6.96
N GLY A 175 2.75 3.04 -7.89
CA GLY A 175 3.73 3.41 -8.92
C GLY A 175 3.99 2.32 -9.96
N THR A 176 3.02 1.44 -10.20
CA THR A 176 3.09 0.42 -11.26
C THR A 176 1.79 0.38 -12.08
N GLU A 177 1.91 0.09 -13.37
CA GLU A 177 0.79 -0.14 -14.29
C GLU A 177 1.12 -1.32 -15.19
N MET A 178 0.18 -2.27 -15.32
CA MET A 178 0.30 -3.47 -16.16
C MET A 178 1.55 -4.32 -15.87
N GLY A 179 1.97 -4.39 -14.60
CA GLY A 179 3.17 -5.10 -14.16
C GLY A 179 4.49 -4.37 -14.42
N GLN A 180 4.44 -3.13 -14.91
CA GLN A 180 5.63 -2.31 -15.19
C GLN A 180 5.72 -1.13 -14.22
N LEU A 181 6.95 -0.70 -13.94
CA LEU A 181 7.20 0.50 -13.14
C LEU A 181 6.66 1.74 -13.87
N ALA A 182 5.80 2.49 -13.18
CA ALA A 182 5.12 3.67 -13.68
C ALA A 182 5.16 4.76 -12.58
N LEU A 183 6.31 5.44 -12.48
CA LEU A 183 6.54 6.48 -11.45
C LEU A 183 5.76 7.78 -11.73
N GLY A 184 5.27 7.97 -12.96
CA GLY A 184 4.67 9.22 -13.40
C GLY A 184 3.56 9.01 -14.44
N SER A 185 3.37 10.01 -15.30
CA SER A 185 2.42 9.96 -16.39
C SER A 185 2.98 10.64 -17.64
N ASN A 186 2.61 10.12 -18.81
CA ASN A 186 3.03 10.67 -20.10
C ASN A 186 2.19 11.90 -20.44
N VAL A 187 2.86 13.02 -20.77
CA VAL A 187 2.22 14.29 -21.16
C VAL A 187 2.76 14.80 -22.49
N THR A 188 1.95 15.55 -23.22
CA THR A 188 2.38 16.22 -24.44
C THR A 188 3.13 17.50 -24.09
N VAL A 189 4.40 17.57 -24.47
CA VAL A 189 5.29 18.71 -24.20
C VAL A 189 5.60 19.45 -25.50
N ALA A 190 5.58 20.78 -25.45
CA ALA A 190 6.02 21.65 -26.53
C ALA A 190 7.20 22.51 -26.06
N PHE A 191 8.31 22.44 -26.78
CA PHE A 191 9.48 23.27 -26.51
C PHE A 191 9.34 24.61 -27.23
N MET A 192 8.84 25.63 -26.52
CA MET A 192 8.76 27.00 -27.01
C MET A 192 8.77 27.99 -25.84
N PRO A 193 9.29 29.22 -26.02
CA PRO A 193 9.09 30.28 -25.04
C PRO A 193 7.60 30.65 -24.98
N TYR A 194 7.03 30.77 -23.78
CA TYR A 194 5.62 31.07 -23.59
C TYR A 194 5.44 32.28 -22.68
N TYR A 195 5.42 33.47 -23.27
CA TYR A 195 5.21 34.76 -22.59
C TYR A 195 6.09 34.99 -21.34
N GLY A 196 7.25 34.34 -21.25
CA GLY A 196 8.15 34.40 -20.10
C GLY A 196 7.68 33.59 -18.87
N HIS A 197 6.57 32.86 -18.96
CA HIS A 197 6.10 32.01 -17.86
C HIS A 197 6.95 30.74 -17.66
N ASN A 198 7.72 30.36 -18.68
CA ASN A 198 8.72 29.30 -18.62
C ASN A 198 10.15 29.86 -18.57
N PHE A 199 10.35 30.98 -17.86
CA PHE A 199 11.68 31.52 -17.62
C PHE A 199 12.47 30.59 -16.68
N GLU A 200 13.79 30.48 -16.91
CA GLU A 200 14.66 29.48 -16.27
C GLU A 200 14.11 28.05 -16.43
N ASP A 201 13.80 27.38 -15.32
CA ASP A 201 13.29 26.00 -15.28
C ASP A 201 11.79 25.95 -14.92
N ALA A 202 11.09 27.09 -15.00
CA ALA A 202 9.66 27.14 -14.73
C ALA A 202 8.86 26.36 -15.80
N ILE A 203 7.86 25.60 -15.36
CA ILE A 203 7.00 24.79 -16.22
C ILE A 203 5.61 25.40 -16.28
N VAL A 204 5.11 25.61 -17.50
CA VAL A 204 3.72 26.04 -17.74
C VAL A 204 2.86 24.80 -17.94
N LEU A 205 1.87 24.62 -17.07
CA LEU A 205 0.94 23.50 -17.14
C LEU A 205 -0.38 23.92 -17.80
N SER A 206 -0.93 23.02 -18.60
CA SER A 206 -2.31 23.17 -19.06
C SER A 206 -3.28 22.85 -17.92
N GLU A 207 -4.36 23.62 -17.82
CA GLU A 207 -5.45 23.35 -16.87
C GLU A 207 -6.03 21.93 -17.03
N ARG A 208 -5.93 21.33 -18.23
CA ARG A 208 -6.34 19.94 -18.48
C ARG A 208 -5.63 18.93 -17.58
N VAL A 209 -4.34 19.17 -17.27
CA VAL A 209 -3.55 18.27 -16.40
C VAL A 209 -4.15 18.19 -15.00
N VAL A 210 -4.70 19.31 -14.51
CA VAL A 210 -5.38 19.39 -13.20
C VAL A 210 -6.77 18.78 -13.28
N LYS A 211 -7.54 19.09 -14.34
CA LYS A 211 -8.90 18.57 -14.53
C LYS A 211 -8.96 17.05 -14.67
N ASP A 212 -7.94 16.46 -15.31
CA ASP A 212 -7.87 15.02 -15.56
C ASP A 212 -7.14 14.25 -14.43
N ASP A 213 -6.84 14.91 -13.30
CA ASP A 213 -6.17 14.32 -12.13
C ASP A 213 -4.86 13.58 -12.47
N VAL A 214 -4.10 14.10 -13.45
CA VAL A 214 -2.93 13.40 -14.00
C VAL A 214 -1.83 13.19 -12.96
N TYR A 215 -1.59 14.18 -12.12
CA TYR A 215 -0.56 14.17 -11.07
C TYR A 215 -1.15 14.13 -9.65
N SER A 216 -2.43 13.81 -9.51
CA SER A 216 -3.08 13.68 -8.21
C SER A 216 -2.53 12.45 -7.48
N SER A 217 -2.22 12.60 -6.19
CA SER A 217 -1.65 11.55 -5.34
C SER A 217 -2.42 11.45 -4.01
N ILE A 218 -2.33 10.29 -3.36
CA ILE A 218 -3.01 10.04 -2.08
C ILE A 218 -1.98 10.07 -0.96
N HIS A 219 -2.20 10.96 0.00
CA HIS A 219 -1.44 11.03 1.24
C HIS A 219 -2.26 10.51 2.41
N ILE A 220 -1.61 9.73 3.27
CA ILE A 220 -2.22 9.16 4.48
C ILE A 220 -1.38 9.61 5.66
N SER A 221 -1.93 10.52 6.45
CA SER A 221 -1.33 11.01 7.69
C SER A 221 -1.95 10.31 8.89
N GLU A 222 -1.09 9.90 9.83
CA GLU A 222 -1.51 9.35 11.11
C GLU A 222 -1.41 10.44 12.18
N LEU A 223 -2.50 10.67 12.90
CA LEU A 223 -2.57 11.61 14.00
C LEU A 223 -2.83 10.83 15.28
N GLU A 224 -1.93 10.97 16.24
CA GLU A 224 -1.98 10.22 17.49
C GLU A 224 -2.29 11.14 18.67
N LEU A 225 -3.08 10.61 19.60
CA LEU A 225 -3.38 11.25 20.88
C LEU A 225 -3.14 10.25 22.01
N HIS A 226 -2.34 10.66 22.99
CA HIS A 226 -2.15 9.88 24.21
C HIS A 226 -2.98 10.45 25.35
N VAL A 227 -3.64 9.55 26.06
CA VAL A 227 -4.30 9.81 27.34
C VAL A 227 -3.32 9.47 28.44
N ARG A 228 -3.05 10.43 29.32
CA ARG A 228 -2.08 10.25 30.42
C ARG A 228 -2.76 10.43 31.76
N ASP A 229 -2.28 9.69 32.75
CA ASP A 229 -2.61 9.96 34.13
C ASP A 229 -1.71 11.10 34.64
N THR A 230 -2.32 12.17 35.13
CA THR A 230 -1.61 13.33 35.65
C THR A 230 -1.74 13.38 37.16
N LYS A 231 -0.83 14.11 37.84
CA LYS A 231 -0.92 14.29 39.30
C LYS A 231 -2.23 14.92 39.78
N ARG A 232 -2.99 15.56 38.89
CA ARG A 232 -4.25 16.25 39.19
C ARG A 232 -5.49 15.42 38.86
N GLY A 233 -5.30 14.25 38.26
CA GLY A 233 -6.36 13.36 37.82
C GLY A 233 -6.05 12.75 36.46
N GLN A 234 -6.84 11.74 36.11
CA GLN A 234 -6.74 11.04 34.84
C GLN A 234 -7.30 11.92 33.71
N GLU A 235 -6.61 12.00 32.57
CA GLU A 235 -7.20 12.55 31.35
C GLU A 235 -8.28 11.61 30.83
N GLU A 236 -9.37 12.15 30.31
CA GLU A 236 -10.49 11.36 29.82
C GLU A 236 -10.80 11.74 28.37
N ILE A 237 -11.22 10.74 27.58
CA ILE A 237 -11.76 10.95 26.24
C ILE A 237 -13.27 11.10 26.40
N THR A 238 -13.81 12.22 25.93
CA THR A 238 -15.24 12.51 26.01
C THR A 238 -15.69 13.45 24.91
N ARG A 239 -16.97 13.34 24.53
CA ARG A 239 -17.66 14.29 23.67
C ARG A 239 -17.97 15.61 24.40
N GLU A 240 -18.01 15.61 25.73
CA GLU A 240 -18.37 16.79 26.54
C GLU A 240 -17.19 17.76 26.72
N ILE A 241 -16.84 18.49 25.67
CA ILE A 241 -15.71 19.41 25.66
C ILE A 241 -16.17 20.82 26.07
N PRO A 242 -15.50 21.50 27.03
CA PRO A 242 -15.85 22.87 27.41
C PRO A 242 -15.56 23.87 26.27
N ASN A 243 -16.40 24.89 26.12
CA ASN A 243 -16.20 26.02 25.20
C ASN A 243 -16.13 25.64 23.70
N VAL A 244 -16.76 24.52 23.31
CA VAL A 244 -16.86 24.07 21.92
C VAL A 244 -18.31 24.13 21.47
N ALA A 245 -18.56 24.64 20.26
CA ALA A 245 -19.89 24.68 19.67
C ALA A 245 -20.39 23.28 19.29
N GLU A 246 -21.70 23.03 19.39
CA GLU A 246 -22.29 21.72 19.03
C GLU A 246 -21.99 21.29 17.59
N GLU A 247 -21.88 22.25 16.66
CA GLU A 247 -21.54 21.99 15.26
C GLU A 247 -20.21 21.23 15.12
N ALA A 248 -19.20 21.59 15.91
CA ALA A 248 -17.87 20.96 15.90
C ALA A 248 -17.87 19.56 16.56
N LEU A 249 -18.94 19.21 17.28
CA LEU A 249 -19.12 17.89 17.89
C LEU A 249 -19.92 16.95 16.99
N THR A 250 -20.45 17.40 15.85
CA THR A 250 -21.37 16.62 15.00
C THR A 250 -20.76 15.30 14.52
N ASP A 251 -19.47 15.31 14.15
CA ASP A 251 -18.78 14.13 13.62
C ASP A 251 -18.16 13.21 14.69
N LEU A 252 -18.20 13.62 15.97
CA LEU A 252 -17.76 12.79 17.08
C LEU A 252 -18.86 11.76 17.44
N ASP A 253 -18.45 10.57 17.87
CA ASP A 253 -19.35 9.58 18.46
C ASP A 253 -19.65 9.91 19.93
N GLU A 254 -20.41 9.04 20.61
CA GLU A 254 -20.73 9.17 22.04
C GLU A 254 -19.48 9.16 22.94
N ARG A 255 -18.36 8.59 22.45
CA ARG A 255 -17.09 8.49 23.18
C ARG A 255 -16.24 9.74 22.98
N GLY A 256 -16.56 10.61 22.02
CA GLY A 256 -15.73 11.75 21.63
C GLY A 256 -14.67 11.40 20.58
N ILE A 257 -14.88 10.36 19.77
CA ILE A 257 -13.99 9.94 18.68
C ILE A 257 -14.68 10.19 17.34
N VAL A 258 -13.97 10.73 16.36
CA VAL A 258 -14.50 10.98 15.03
C VAL A 258 -14.92 9.69 14.32
N ARG A 259 -16.06 9.74 13.62
CA ARG A 259 -16.53 8.61 12.81
C ARG A 259 -15.64 8.36 11.59
N ILE A 260 -15.48 7.10 11.21
CA ILE A 260 -14.83 6.71 9.94
C ILE A 260 -15.70 7.20 8.77
N GLY A 261 -15.07 7.83 7.79
CA GLY A 261 -15.74 8.45 6.64
C GLY A 261 -16.14 9.92 6.83
N ALA A 262 -15.85 10.54 7.99
CA ALA A 262 -16.05 11.97 8.17
C ALA A 262 -15.10 12.79 7.28
N HIS A 263 -15.64 13.84 6.65
CA HIS A 263 -14.85 14.86 5.98
C HIS A 263 -14.44 15.91 7.00
N VAL A 264 -13.14 16.07 7.19
CA VAL A 264 -12.59 16.94 8.23
C VAL A 264 -11.82 18.10 7.62
N LYS A 265 -11.96 19.26 8.25
CA LYS A 265 -11.31 20.52 7.89
C LYS A 265 -10.32 20.94 8.98
N PRO A 266 -9.40 21.86 8.66
CA PRO A 266 -8.52 22.45 9.67
C PRO A 266 -9.29 22.98 10.88
N GLY A 267 -8.91 22.53 12.09
CA GLY A 267 -9.53 22.93 13.34
C GLY A 267 -10.65 22.01 13.85
N ASP A 268 -11.16 21.09 13.03
CA ASP A 268 -12.15 20.10 13.46
C ASP A 268 -11.54 19.16 14.52
N ILE A 269 -12.38 18.69 15.45
CA ILE A 269 -11.96 17.82 16.54
C ILE A 269 -12.03 16.38 16.06
N LEU A 270 -10.88 15.69 16.08
CA LEU A 270 -10.79 14.26 15.76
C LEU A 270 -11.03 13.39 16.99
N VAL A 271 -10.46 13.79 18.12
CA VAL A 271 -10.63 13.08 19.40
C VAL A 271 -10.76 14.09 20.52
N GLY A 272 -11.92 14.12 21.14
CA GLY A 272 -12.24 14.94 22.32
C GLY A 272 -11.49 14.44 23.54
N LYS A 273 -10.65 15.30 24.13
CA LYS A 273 -9.91 14.99 25.36
C LYS A 273 -9.99 16.13 26.34
N ILE A 274 -10.26 15.77 27.59
CA ILE A 274 -10.28 16.69 28.70
C ILE A 274 -9.15 16.36 29.67
N THR A 275 -8.47 17.39 30.14
CA THR A 275 -7.46 17.28 31.20
C THR A 275 -7.99 18.00 32.45
N PRO A 276 -8.01 17.34 33.63
CA PRO A 276 -8.39 18.01 34.87
C PRO A 276 -7.44 19.16 35.17
N LYS A 277 -8.00 20.36 35.35
CA LYS A 277 -7.29 21.57 35.73
C LYS A 277 -7.35 21.68 37.25
N GLY A 278 -6.29 22.21 37.85
CA GLY A 278 -6.34 22.59 39.27
C GLY A 278 -7.14 23.88 39.42
N GLU A 279 -7.72 24.11 40.61
CA GLU A 279 -8.35 25.39 40.94
C GLU A 279 -7.39 26.54 40.67
N THR A 280 -7.75 27.38 39.69
CA THR A 280 -7.06 28.65 39.44
C THR A 280 -7.84 29.75 40.13
N GLU A 281 -7.20 30.52 41.01
CA GLU A 281 -7.80 31.73 41.56
C GLU A 281 -8.08 32.70 40.42
N LEU A 282 -9.37 32.89 40.12
CA LEU A 282 -9.85 33.86 39.14
C LEU A 282 -9.58 35.28 39.64
N SER A 283 -9.27 36.19 38.71
CA SER A 283 -9.12 37.61 39.05
C SER A 283 -10.46 38.20 39.55
N PRO A 284 -10.48 39.33 40.27
CA PRO A 284 -11.72 39.98 40.68
C PRO A 284 -12.67 40.27 39.51
N GLU A 285 -12.13 40.62 38.34
CA GLU A 285 -12.89 40.87 37.11
C GLU A 285 -13.53 39.57 36.57
N GLU A 286 -12.78 38.47 36.53
CA GLU A 286 -13.28 37.16 36.11
C GLU A 286 -14.32 36.62 37.10
N LYS A 287 -14.13 36.83 38.41
CA LYS A 287 -15.12 36.49 39.44
C LYS A 287 -16.43 37.26 39.25
N LEU A 288 -16.34 38.56 38.91
CA LEU A 288 -17.52 39.37 38.61
C LEU A 288 -18.25 38.88 37.35
N LEU A 289 -17.52 38.58 36.28
CA LEU A 289 -18.09 38.02 35.05
C LEU A 289 -18.79 36.67 35.30
N THR A 290 -18.15 35.78 36.05
CA THR A 290 -18.71 34.47 36.43
C THR A 290 -19.99 34.64 37.25
N ALA A 291 -20.04 35.63 38.16
CA ALA A 291 -21.23 35.94 38.96
C ALA A 291 -22.40 36.54 38.15
N ILE A 292 -22.10 37.28 37.08
CA ILE A 292 -23.11 37.88 36.20
C ILE A 292 -23.70 36.85 35.23
N PHE A 293 -22.85 36.04 34.59
CA PHE A 293 -23.28 35.09 33.56
C PHE A 293 -23.66 33.71 34.12
N GLY A 294 -23.32 33.41 35.38
CA GLY A 294 -23.64 32.13 36.01
C GLY A 294 -22.96 30.92 35.36
N GLU A 295 -22.00 31.15 34.44
CA GLU A 295 -21.19 30.09 33.87
C GLU A 295 -20.31 29.50 34.96
N LYS A 296 -20.62 28.28 35.40
CA LYS A 296 -19.69 27.55 36.26
C LYS A 296 -18.40 27.33 35.48
N ALA A 297 -17.27 27.80 36.01
CA ALA A 297 -15.96 27.43 35.51
C ALA A 297 -15.88 25.89 35.54
N LYS A 298 -15.84 25.27 34.36
CA LYS A 298 -15.61 23.83 34.27
C LYS A 298 -14.15 23.58 34.67
N ASP A 299 -13.91 22.72 35.66
CA ASP A 299 -12.59 22.38 36.19
C ASP A 299 -11.72 21.56 35.21
N VAL A 300 -12.10 21.54 33.93
CA VAL A 300 -11.46 20.73 32.88
C VAL A 300 -11.00 21.63 31.75
N LYS A 301 -9.84 21.32 31.19
CA LYS A 301 -9.26 22.00 30.04
C LYS A 301 -9.42 21.13 28.80
N ASP A 302 -9.81 21.75 27.68
CA ASP A 302 -9.74 21.13 26.34
C ASP A 302 -8.28 20.83 25.97
N SER A 303 -7.97 19.55 25.79
CA SER A 303 -6.71 19.02 25.29
C SER A 303 -6.92 18.06 24.11
N SER A 304 -8.01 18.27 23.38
CA SER A 304 -8.46 17.45 22.25
C SER A 304 -7.50 17.49 21.07
N LEU A 305 -7.49 16.39 20.31
CA LEU A 305 -6.78 16.31 19.03
C LEU A 305 -7.60 17.03 17.96
N LYS A 306 -7.01 18.06 17.35
CA LYS A 306 -7.62 18.83 16.26
C LYS A 306 -6.83 18.61 14.97
N VAL A 307 -7.51 18.73 13.83
CA VAL A 307 -6.86 18.66 12.53
C VAL A 307 -5.87 19.83 12.38
N PRO A 308 -4.60 19.57 12.00
CA PRO A 308 -3.60 20.61 11.78
C PRO A 308 -4.03 21.66 10.74
N PRO A 309 -3.55 22.90 10.85
CA PRO A 309 -3.81 23.94 9.84
C PRO A 309 -3.26 23.51 8.48
N GLY A 310 -4.08 23.68 7.43
CA GLY A 310 -3.70 23.33 6.05
C GLY A 310 -3.87 21.86 5.66
N MET A 311 -4.40 21.03 6.56
CA MET A 311 -4.76 19.64 6.28
C MET A 311 -6.28 19.51 6.16
N GLU A 312 -6.75 18.93 5.07
CA GLU A 312 -8.15 18.53 4.88
C GLU A 312 -8.19 17.10 4.33
N GLY A 313 -9.23 16.35 4.63
CA GLY A 313 -9.31 14.97 4.17
C GLY A 313 -10.48 14.19 4.75
N VAL A 314 -10.40 12.87 4.58
CA VAL A 314 -11.40 11.92 5.08
C VAL A 314 -10.75 10.99 6.07
N VAL A 315 -11.42 10.76 7.21
CA VAL A 315 -10.96 9.78 8.20
C VAL A 315 -11.16 8.37 7.64
N ILE A 316 -10.06 7.63 7.41
CA ILE A 316 -10.10 6.29 6.81
C ILE A 316 -10.13 5.16 7.84
N ASP A 317 -9.50 5.34 9.00
CA ASP A 317 -9.34 4.31 10.02
C ASP A 317 -9.12 4.98 11.38
N VAL A 318 -9.55 4.29 12.45
CA VAL A 318 -9.38 4.72 13.84
C VAL A 318 -8.90 3.51 14.64
N LYS A 319 -7.76 3.66 15.32
CA LYS A 319 -7.19 2.62 16.18
C LYS A 319 -7.15 3.08 17.62
N ILE A 320 -7.76 2.28 18.49
CA ILE A 320 -7.83 2.53 19.92
C ILE A 320 -6.97 1.48 20.62
N PHE A 321 -5.97 1.95 21.36
CA PHE A 321 -5.11 1.10 22.19
C PHE A 321 -5.40 1.42 23.66
N SER A 322 -5.99 0.46 24.38
CA SER A 322 -6.17 0.58 25.84
C SER A 322 -5.21 -0.34 26.58
N ARG A 323 -4.74 0.14 27.74
CA ARG A 323 -3.88 -0.62 28.66
C ARG A 323 -4.69 -1.41 29.70
N ILE A 324 -5.95 -1.03 29.89
CA ILE A 324 -6.89 -1.63 30.84
C ILE A 324 -7.97 -2.34 30.01
N GLU A 325 -8.47 -3.49 30.47
CA GLU A 325 -9.67 -4.11 29.88
C GLU A 325 -10.89 -3.22 30.19
N ASP A 326 -11.02 -2.11 29.46
CA ASP A 326 -12.25 -1.35 29.40
C ASP A 326 -13.32 -2.23 28.74
N GLN A 327 -14.51 -2.29 29.36
CA GLN A 327 -15.69 -2.99 28.81
C GLN A 327 -16.05 -2.54 27.38
N VAL A 328 -15.55 -1.38 26.96
CA VAL A 328 -15.79 -0.79 25.63
C VAL A 328 -14.83 -1.34 24.57
N VAL A 329 -13.59 -1.67 24.96
CA VAL A 329 -12.67 -2.40 24.06
C VAL A 329 -13.23 -3.80 23.80
N GLU A 330 -14.00 -4.39 24.71
CA GLU A 330 -14.66 -5.68 24.46
C GLU A 330 -15.68 -5.65 23.32
N LYS A 331 -16.37 -4.53 23.06
CA LYS A 331 -17.32 -4.43 21.92
C LYS A 331 -16.60 -4.36 20.58
N ASP A 332 -15.65 -3.44 20.41
CA ASP A 332 -14.84 -3.33 19.18
C ASP A 332 -13.97 -4.59 18.97
N ARG A 333 -13.45 -5.16 20.06
CA ARG A 333 -12.75 -6.46 20.05
C ARG A 333 -13.72 -7.57 19.72
N GLY A 334 -14.97 -7.51 20.15
CA GLY A 334 -16.04 -8.45 19.85
C GLY A 334 -16.41 -8.44 18.36
N GLU A 335 -16.52 -7.27 17.74
CA GLU A 335 -16.74 -7.14 16.29
C GLU A 335 -15.55 -7.64 15.48
N ARG A 336 -14.31 -7.24 15.84
CA ARG A 336 -13.09 -7.78 15.22
C ARG A 336 -12.96 -9.29 15.40
N ILE A 337 -13.25 -9.81 16.60
CA ILE A 337 -13.31 -11.24 16.87
C ILE A 337 -14.43 -11.87 16.03
N GLY A 338 -15.56 -11.20 15.84
CA GLY A 338 -16.67 -11.63 15.01
C GLY A 338 -16.29 -11.75 13.54
N ASP A 339 -15.57 -10.78 12.99
CA ASP A 339 -15.06 -10.82 11.61
C ASP A 339 -13.96 -11.88 11.45
N VAL A 340 -13.05 -12.01 12.43
CA VAL A 340 -12.07 -13.11 12.46
C VAL A 340 -12.80 -14.45 12.52
N ARG A 341 -13.82 -14.60 13.36
CA ARG A 341 -14.63 -15.82 13.45
C ARG A 341 -15.43 -16.08 12.17
N ARG A 342 -15.88 -15.05 11.47
CA ARG A 342 -16.57 -15.18 10.17
C ARG A 342 -15.60 -15.69 9.12
N LEU A 343 -14.41 -15.10 9.04
CA LEU A 343 -13.33 -15.58 8.17
C LEU A 343 -12.92 -17.01 8.52
N GLU A 344 -12.82 -17.35 9.81
CA GLU A 344 -12.58 -18.73 10.26
C GLU A 344 -13.72 -19.67 9.90
N ALA A 345 -14.98 -19.22 9.98
CA ALA A 345 -16.14 -20.02 9.63
C ALA A 345 -16.21 -20.29 8.12
N GLU A 346 -15.93 -19.26 7.30
CA GLU A 346 -15.78 -19.40 5.85
C GLU A 346 -14.64 -20.36 5.50
N GLU A 347 -13.50 -20.25 6.19
CA GLU A 347 -12.37 -21.15 5.99
C GLU A 347 -12.70 -22.58 6.42
N LYS A 348 -13.42 -22.77 7.54
CA LYS A 348 -13.91 -24.08 8.00
C LYS A 348 -14.91 -24.69 7.02
N LEU A 349 -15.85 -23.91 6.48
CA LEU A 349 -16.79 -24.35 5.46
C LEU A 349 -16.04 -24.84 4.23
N ARG A 350 -15.07 -24.07 3.74
CA ARG A 350 -14.20 -24.46 2.62
C ARG A 350 -13.43 -25.75 2.89
N VAL A 351 -12.83 -25.87 4.08
CA VAL A 351 -12.11 -27.08 4.50
C VAL A 351 -13.05 -28.28 4.51
N ASN A 352 -14.27 -28.11 5.02
CA ASN A 352 -15.28 -29.18 5.05
C ASN A 352 -15.75 -29.56 3.65
N GLU A 353 -16.02 -28.61 2.76
CA GLU A 353 -16.39 -28.89 1.36
C GLU A 353 -15.30 -29.69 0.65
N VAL A 354 -14.05 -29.27 0.79
CA VAL A 354 -12.90 -29.99 0.22
C VAL A 354 -12.77 -31.40 0.80
N ARG A 355 -12.90 -31.54 2.13
CA ARG A 355 -12.89 -32.83 2.82
C ARG A 355 -14.01 -33.75 2.32
N ASP A 356 -15.22 -33.22 2.18
CA ASP A 356 -16.40 -34.00 1.80
C ASP A 356 -16.28 -34.50 0.35
N VAL A 357 -15.76 -33.68 -0.57
CA VAL A 357 -15.44 -34.12 -1.94
C VAL A 357 -14.37 -35.21 -1.95
N GLU A 358 -13.32 -35.08 -1.14
CA GLU A 358 -12.24 -36.08 -1.04
C GLU A 358 -12.74 -37.39 -0.41
N LEU A 359 -13.59 -37.32 0.61
CA LEU A 359 -14.25 -38.48 1.22
C LEU A 359 -15.17 -39.21 0.23
N ILE A 360 -15.96 -38.49 -0.55
CA ILE A 360 -16.86 -39.09 -1.55
C ILE A 360 -16.06 -39.91 -2.57
N GLU A 361 -14.95 -39.39 -3.07
CA GLU A 361 -14.10 -40.13 -4.01
C GLU A 361 -13.40 -41.35 -3.37
N LEU A 362 -12.90 -41.23 -2.13
CA LEU A 362 -12.26 -42.34 -1.44
C LEU A 362 -13.23 -43.47 -1.07
N LEU A 363 -14.48 -43.10 -0.78
CA LEU A 363 -15.56 -44.02 -0.42
C LEU A 363 -16.30 -44.57 -1.65
N ASP A 364 -16.04 -44.05 -2.85
CA ASP A 364 -16.65 -44.55 -4.08
C ASP A 364 -16.24 -46.00 -4.33
N GLY A 365 -17.24 -46.89 -4.42
CA GLY A 365 -17.04 -48.34 -4.55
C GLY A 365 -16.75 -49.10 -3.25
N GLN A 366 -16.66 -48.44 -2.09
CA GLN A 366 -16.48 -49.13 -0.80
C GLN A 366 -17.82 -49.60 -0.20
N THR A 367 -17.84 -50.82 0.35
CA THR A 367 -19.03 -51.39 0.98
C THR A 367 -19.08 -50.97 2.45
N VAL A 368 -20.06 -50.15 2.82
CA VAL A 368 -20.26 -49.72 4.21
C VAL A 368 -20.83 -50.88 5.02
N ALA A 369 -20.06 -51.42 5.96
CA ALA A 369 -20.49 -52.57 6.78
C ALA A 369 -21.61 -52.24 7.78
N LEU A 370 -21.82 -50.96 8.12
CA LEU A 370 -22.89 -50.52 9.02
C LEU A 370 -23.34 -49.09 8.69
N ALA A 371 -24.58 -48.92 8.24
CA ALA A 371 -25.21 -47.61 8.14
C ALA A 371 -25.78 -47.23 9.51
N LEU A 372 -25.10 -46.35 10.25
CA LEU A 372 -25.69 -45.76 11.45
C LEU A 372 -26.79 -44.79 11.02
N LYS A 373 -28.03 -45.12 11.39
CA LYS A 373 -29.20 -44.25 11.22
C LYS A 373 -29.05 -43.00 12.09
N SER A 374 -29.51 -41.86 11.58
CA SER A 374 -29.60 -40.62 12.37
C SER A 374 -30.47 -40.84 13.61
N GLY A 375 -29.91 -40.65 14.80
CA GLY A 375 -30.67 -40.58 16.06
C GLY A 375 -30.57 -41.79 17.00
N THR A 376 -29.53 -42.62 16.94
CA THR A 376 -29.26 -43.61 17.99
C THR A 376 -28.01 -43.26 18.78
N VAL A 377 -28.30 -42.55 19.89
CA VAL A 377 -27.52 -42.11 21.08
C VAL A 377 -26.28 -41.27 20.83
#